data_AF-A0A5E5PS43-F1
#
_entry.id   AF-A0A5E5PS43-F1
#
_cell.length_a   1.000
_cell.length_b   1.000
_cell.length_c   1.000
_cell.angle_alpha   90.00
_cell.angle_beta   90.00
_cell.angle_gamma   90.00
#
_symmetry.space_group_name_H-M   'P 1'
#
loop_
_entity.id
_entity.type
_entity.pdbx_description
1 polymer ?
#
loop_
_entity_poly.entity_id
_entity_poly.type
_entity_poly.pdbx_seq_one_letter_code
_entity_poly.pdbx_strand_id
1 'polypeptide(L)'
;MLGGLQGYISTHKNQDILIVLHMMGSHGPAYYKRYPKAFEKFTPTCKTNQFSKCSNEMINNAYDNTIVYTDYFLSQVIALLKKNQTHQSAVLYMSDHGESLGEKGLYLHGMPYFIAPKEQTHVPSIAWFDKQFSK
;
A
#
# COMPACT_ATOMS: atom_id res chain seq x y z
N MET A 1 13.88 1.97 -4.74
CA MET A 1 12.56 1.47 -4.32
C MET A 1 12.62 0.00 -3.95
N LEU A 2 13.00 -0.91 -4.86
CA LEU A 2 13.04 -2.36 -4.60
C LEU A 2 14.45 -2.89 -4.32
N GLY A 3 15.23 -2.16 -3.51
CA GLY A 3 16.68 -2.36 -3.36
C GLY A 3 17.08 -3.82 -3.14
N GLY A 4 18.08 -4.30 -3.91
CA GLY A 4 18.65 -5.64 -3.76
C GLY A 4 17.81 -6.81 -4.31
N LEU A 5 16.51 -6.63 -4.57
CA LEU A 5 15.64 -7.76 -4.97
C LEU A 5 16.06 -8.43 -6.27
N GLN A 6 16.48 -7.67 -7.28
CA GLN A 6 16.97 -8.25 -8.53
C GLN A 6 18.21 -9.12 -8.30
N GLY A 7 19.13 -8.69 -7.43
CA GLY A 7 20.32 -9.46 -7.08
C GLY A 7 19.94 -10.76 -6.36
N TYR A 8 19.04 -10.66 -5.38
CA TYR A 8 18.54 -11.80 -4.63
C TYR A 8 17.87 -12.85 -5.53
N ILE A 9 16.98 -12.43 -6.45
CA ILE A 9 16.34 -13.33 -7.42
C ILE A 9 17.38 -14.01 -8.31
N SER A 10 18.35 -13.23 -8.82
CA SER A 10 19.39 -13.74 -9.72
C SER A 10 20.29 -14.80 -9.09
N THR A 11 20.51 -14.78 -7.77
CA THR A 11 21.35 -15.76 -7.06
C THR A 11 20.61 -17.03 -6.65
N HIS A 12 19.27 -17.08 -6.77
CA HIS A 12 18.42 -18.19 -6.31
C HIS A 12 17.56 -18.78 -7.45
N LYS A 13 18.13 -18.98 -8.65
CA LYS A 13 17.38 -19.38 -9.86
C LYS A 13 16.67 -20.74 -9.79
N ASN A 14 17.15 -21.65 -8.95
CA ASN A 14 16.64 -23.04 -8.88
C ASN A 14 16.02 -23.36 -7.51
N GLN A 15 15.53 -22.34 -6.81
CA GLN A 15 14.92 -22.47 -5.49
C GLN A 15 13.58 -21.74 -5.48
N ASP A 16 12.66 -22.24 -4.67
CA ASP A 16 11.44 -21.51 -4.34
C ASP A 16 11.79 -20.32 -3.45
N ILE A 17 11.14 -19.19 -3.72
CA ILE A 17 11.43 -17.92 -3.07
C ILE A 17 10.14 -17.34 -2.51
N LEU A 18 10.16 -16.98 -1.23
CA LEU A 18 9.16 -16.10 -0.62
C LEU A 18 9.83 -14.79 -0.21
N ILE A 19 9.32 -13.67 -0.73
CA ILE A 19 9.75 -12.32 -0.35
C ILE A 19 8.58 -11.61 0.29
N VAL A 20 8.77 -11.13 1.53
CA VAL A 20 7.77 -10.32 2.24
C VAL A 20 8.22 -8.86 2.21
N LEU A 21 7.42 -8.00 1.60
CA LEU A 21 7.62 -6.56 1.54
C LEU A 21 6.63 -5.87 2.48
N HIS A 22 7.05 -5.58 3.71
CA HIS A 22 6.23 -4.86 4.68
C HIS A 22 6.30 -3.35 4.40
N MET A 23 5.22 -2.82 3.82
CA MET A 23 5.14 -1.42 3.38
C MET A 23 4.68 -0.50 4.51
N MET A 24 5.17 0.74 4.52
CA MET A 24 4.60 1.80 5.35
C MET A 24 3.17 2.19 4.91
N GLY A 25 2.84 1.93 3.63
CA GLY A 25 1.49 2.09 3.07
C GLY A 25 0.86 3.45 3.37
N SER A 26 -0.36 3.40 3.88
CA SER A 26 -1.19 4.58 4.17
C SER A 26 -1.07 5.06 5.62
N HIS A 27 -0.08 4.62 6.39
CA HIS A 27 0.00 4.89 7.83
C HIS A 27 -0.04 6.40 8.16
N GLY A 28 -1.06 6.79 8.93
CA GLY A 28 -1.30 8.14 9.44
C GLY A 28 -0.47 8.49 10.68
N PRO A 29 -0.74 9.64 11.34
CA PRO A 29 -1.59 10.74 10.85
C PRO A 29 -0.93 11.57 9.74
N ALA A 30 0.36 11.38 9.46
CA ALA A 30 1.10 12.18 8.49
C ALA A 30 1.03 11.61 7.06
N TYR A 31 -0.17 11.46 6.49
CA TYR A 31 -0.39 10.84 5.16
C TYR A 31 0.43 11.50 4.05
N TYR A 32 0.59 12.83 4.09
CA TYR A 32 1.38 13.61 3.13
C TYR A 32 2.87 13.22 3.04
N LYS A 33 3.39 12.44 3.99
CA LYS A 33 4.76 11.90 3.98
C LYS A 33 4.84 10.47 3.40
N ARG A 34 3.72 9.88 2.97
CA ARG A 34 3.66 8.51 2.41
C ARG A 34 3.91 8.46 0.91
N TYR A 35 3.90 9.60 0.23
CA TYR A 35 4.07 9.69 -1.21
C TYR A 35 5.00 10.86 -1.58
N PRO A 36 5.83 10.72 -2.62
CA PRO A 36 6.54 11.85 -3.22
C PRO A 36 5.59 12.85 -3.89
N LYS A 37 6.00 14.12 -4.02
CA LYS A 37 5.18 15.18 -4.63
C LYS A 37 4.60 14.85 -6.01
N ALA A 38 5.29 14.04 -6.82
CA ALA A 38 4.81 13.58 -8.14
C ALA A 38 3.52 12.73 -8.09
N PHE A 39 3.23 12.14 -6.92
CA PHE A 39 2.04 11.33 -6.64
C PHE A 39 0.95 12.12 -5.90
N GLU A 40 1.13 13.43 -5.66
CA GLU A 40 0.08 14.31 -5.12
C GLU A 40 -0.91 14.69 -6.23
N LYS A 41 -1.84 13.79 -6.54
CA LYS A 41 -2.86 13.94 -7.60
C LYS A 41 -4.09 14.69 -7.11
N PHE A 42 -4.56 14.36 -5.91
CA PHE A 42 -5.72 14.98 -5.29
C PHE A 42 -5.27 16.14 -4.40
N THR A 43 -5.88 17.32 -4.59
CA THR A 43 -5.54 18.55 -3.85
C THR A 43 -6.81 19.34 -3.55
N PRO A 44 -6.87 20.13 -2.45
CA PRO A 44 -5.80 20.39 -1.47
C PRO A 44 -5.52 19.21 -0.53
N THR A 45 -4.32 19.15 0.07
CA THR A 45 -3.89 18.06 0.99
C THR A 45 -3.60 18.56 2.40
N CYS A 46 -3.89 17.74 3.42
CA CYS A 46 -3.53 18.00 4.81
C CYS A 46 -2.02 17.75 5.03
N LYS A 47 -1.25 18.81 5.32
CA LYS A 47 0.22 18.75 5.46
C LYS A 47 0.70 18.82 6.92
N THR A 48 -0.11 18.32 7.84
CA THR A 48 0.17 18.25 9.27
C THR A 48 -0.34 16.92 9.82
N ASN A 49 0.15 16.53 11.01
CA ASN A 49 -0.37 15.41 11.77
C ASN A 49 -1.57 15.78 12.66
N GLN A 50 -1.98 17.06 12.70
CA GLN A 50 -3.09 17.55 13.50
C GLN A 50 -4.35 17.63 12.63
N PHE A 51 -5.15 16.55 12.58
CA PHE A 51 -6.36 16.49 11.75
C PHE A 51 -7.37 17.60 12.05
N SER A 52 -7.44 18.09 13.30
CA SER A 52 -8.30 19.22 13.67
C SER A 52 -7.98 20.54 12.94
N LYS A 53 -6.82 20.64 12.29
CA LYS A 53 -6.41 21.80 11.46
C LYS A 53 -6.73 21.64 9.97
N CYS A 54 -7.35 20.53 9.58
CA CYS A 54 -7.64 20.21 8.20
C CYS A 54 -9.13 19.91 8.03
N SER A 55 -9.67 20.18 6.84
CA SER A 55 -10.97 19.63 6.47
C SER A 55 -10.85 18.12 6.22
N ASN A 56 -11.96 17.39 6.36
CA ASN A 56 -11.99 15.97 5.99
C ASN A 56 -11.60 15.76 4.53
N GLU A 57 -11.98 16.66 3.61
CA GLU A 57 -11.55 16.61 2.21
C GLU A 57 -10.02 16.66 2.07
N MET A 58 -9.34 17.54 2.80
CA MET A 58 -7.87 17.62 2.77
C MET A 58 -7.19 16.36 3.31
N ILE A 59 -7.80 15.74 4.33
CA ILE A 59 -7.31 14.49 4.92
C ILE A 59 -7.51 13.35 3.91
N ASN A 60 -8.71 13.24 3.34
CA ASN A 60 -9.06 12.23 2.35
C ASN A 60 -8.21 12.34 1.09
N ASN A 61 -8.01 13.54 0.55
CA ASN A 61 -7.11 13.76 -0.59
C ASN A 61 -5.67 13.31 -0.28
N ALA A 62 -5.16 13.59 0.92
CA ALA A 62 -3.85 13.11 1.33
C ALA A 62 -3.82 11.58 1.46
N TYR A 63 -4.87 10.96 2.00
CA TYR A 63 -5.02 9.51 2.08
C TYR A 63 -5.06 8.85 0.69
N ASP A 64 -5.87 9.37 -0.23
CA ASP A 64 -5.99 8.85 -1.60
C ASP A 64 -4.66 8.91 -2.37
N ASN A 65 -3.87 9.96 -2.16
CA ASN A 65 -2.52 10.04 -2.73
C ASN A 65 -1.57 8.95 -2.19
N THR A 66 -1.78 8.43 -0.96
CA THR A 66 -1.04 7.26 -0.47
C THR A 66 -1.41 5.99 -1.23
N ILE A 67 -2.66 5.87 -1.67
CA ILE A 67 -3.16 4.75 -2.47
C ILE A 67 -2.56 4.80 -3.88
N VAL A 68 -2.52 5.99 -4.50
CA VAL A 68 -1.83 6.18 -5.79
C VAL A 68 -0.36 5.73 -5.73
N TYR A 69 0.33 6.01 -4.63
CA TYR A 69 1.71 5.57 -4.46
C TYR A 69 1.84 4.07 -4.19
N THR A 70 0.89 3.48 -3.45
CA THR A 70 0.81 2.03 -3.22
C THR A 70 0.59 1.27 -4.54
N ASP A 71 -0.34 1.74 -5.38
CA ASP A 71 -0.54 1.23 -6.74
C ASP A 71 0.75 1.26 -7.56
N TYR A 72 1.44 2.41 -7.57
CA TYR A 72 2.73 2.51 -8.25
C TYR A 72 3.76 1.52 -7.70
N PHE A 73 3.90 1.39 -6.39
CA PHE A 73 4.83 0.43 -5.80
C PHE A 73 4.54 -1.00 -6.24
N LEU A 74 3.26 -1.44 -6.18
CA LEU A 74 2.85 -2.76 -6.62
C LEU A 74 3.12 -2.97 -8.12
N SER A 75 2.88 -1.95 -8.95
CA SER A 75 3.20 -2.00 -10.38
C SER A 75 4.69 -2.24 -10.63
N GLN A 76 5.58 -1.67 -9.81
CA GLN A 76 7.02 -1.86 -9.91
C GLN A 76 7.46 -3.26 -9.47
N VAL A 77 6.81 -3.84 -8.45
CA VAL A 77 7.03 -5.24 -8.05
C VAL A 77 6.63 -6.19 -9.17
N ILE A 78 5.44 -6.01 -9.74
CA ILE A 78 4.95 -6.82 -10.87
C ILE A 78 5.89 -6.65 -12.08
N ALA A 79 6.34 -5.43 -12.37
CA ALA A 79 7.27 -5.17 -13.47
C ALA A 79 8.64 -5.84 -13.27
N LEU A 80 9.13 -5.93 -12.02
CA LEU A 80 10.34 -6.67 -11.69
C LEU A 80 10.16 -8.16 -11.97
N LEU A 81 9.07 -8.77 -11.49
CA LEU A 81 8.81 -10.19 -11.68
C LEU A 81 8.58 -10.56 -13.16
N LYS A 82 7.87 -9.72 -13.92
CA LYS A 82 7.70 -9.90 -15.37
C LYS A 82 9.03 -9.96 -16.15
N LYS A 83 10.09 -9.31 -15.65
CA LYS A 83 11.44 -9.36 -16.25
C LYS A 83 12.20 -10.64 -15.87
N ASN A 84 11.79 -11.34 -14.81
CA ASN A 84 12.46 -12.52 -14.26
C ASN A 84 11.64 -13.78 -14.54
N GLN A 85 11.64 -14.23 -15.79
CA GLN A 85 10.85 -15.40 -16.24
C GLN A 85 11.47 -16.76 -15.87
N THR A 86 12.51 -16.77 -15.02
CA THR A 86 13.13 -18.00 -14.50
C THR A 86 12.27 -18.68 -13.44
N HIS A 87 11.30 -17.97 -12.87
CA HIS A 87 10.41 -18.47 -11.83
C HIS A 87 8.96 -18.24 -12.23
N GLN A 88 8.08 -19.19 -11.88
CA GLN A 88 6.64 -18.96 -11.86
C GLN A 88 6.34 -17.98 -10.72
N SER A 89 5.94 -16.77 -11.07
CA SER A 89 5.85 -15.66 -10.12
C SER A 89 4.41 -15.30 -9.79
N ALA A 90 4.16 -14.97 -8.53
CA ALA A 90 2.90 -14.40 -8.05
C ALA A 90 3.16 -13.22 -7.10
N VAL A 91 2.19 -12.32 -7.00
CA VAL A 91 2.15 -11.24 -6.00
C VAL A 91 0.83 -11.35 -5.25
N LEU A 92 0.92 -11.38 -3.93
CA LEU A 92 -0.22 -11.20 -3.04
C LEU A 92 -0.01 -9.89 -2.27
N TYR A 93 -0.96 -8.97 -2.37
CA TYR A 93 -1.05 -7.78 -1.55
C TYR A 93 -2.30 -7.88 -0.67
N MET A 94 -2.15 -7.53 0.60
CA MET A 94 -3.25 -7.42 1.56
C MET A 94 -2.87 -6.34 2.57
N SER A 95 -3.79 -5.43 2.86
CA SER A 95 -3.63 -4.49 3.97
C SER A 95 -3.83 -5.24 5.30
N ASP A 96 -3.11 -4.84 6.34
CA ASP A 96 -3.26 -5.37 7.70
C ASP A 96 -4.58 -4.92 8.36
N HIS A 97 -4.98 -3.69 8.11
CA HIS A 97 -6.29 -3.13 8.50
C HIS A 97 -6.70 -1.97 7.56
N GLY A 98 -7.88 -1.39 7.81
CA GLY A 98 -8.35 -0.16 7.17
C GLY A 98 -8.11 1.09 8.02
N GLU A 99 -8.77 2.21 7.73
CA GLU A 99 -8.50 3.51 8.39
C GLU A 99 -9.80 4.30 8.53
N SER A 100 -10.06 4.90 9.71
CA SER A 100 -11.13 5.90 9.87
C SER A 100 -10.62 7.29 9.48
N LEU A 101 -11.41 8.03 8.72
CA LEU A 101 -11.03 9.31 8.09
C LEU A 101 -11.96 10.47 8.47
N GLY A 102 -12.66 10.35 9.60
CA GLY A 102 -13.54 11.37 10.17
C GLY A 102 -15.00 10.95 10.26
N GLU A 103 -15.35 9.75 9.81
CA GLU A 103 -16.69 9.19 9.95
C GLU A 103 -17.07 9.15 11.43
N LYS A 104 -18.19 9.77 11.79
CA LYS A 104 -18.67 9.87 13.19
C LYS A 104 -17.63 10.49 14.14
N GLY A 105 -16.69 11.29 13.62
CA GLY A 105 -15.61 11.89 14.40
C GLY A 105 -14.47 10.93 14.75
N LEU A 106 -14.47 9.72 14.20
CA LEU A 106 -13.39 8.74 14.37
C LEU A 106 -12.29 8.97 13.35
N TYR A 107 -11.05 8.87 13.82
CA TYR A 107 -9.86 8.95 12.99
C TYR A 107 -8.90 7.82 13.35
N LEU A 108 -8.02 7.49 12.42
CA LEU A 108 -7.01 6.45 12.57
C LEU A 108 -7.64 5.04 12.68
N HIS A 109 -6.90 4.13 13.31
CA HIS A 109 -7.24 2.74 13.50
C HIS A 109 -6.93 2.30 14.95
N GLY A 110 -7.23 1.04 15.27
CA GLY A 110 -6.91 0.44 16.57
C GLY A 110 -8.08 0.36 17.54
N MET A 111 -9.32 0.52 17.05
CA MET A 111 -10.50 0.25 17.88
C MET A 111 -10.60 -1.26 18.18
N PRO A 112 -11.12 -1.65 19.37
CA PRO A 112 -11.41 -3.06 19.64
C PRO A 112 -12.33 -3.65 18.58
N TYR A 113 -11.98 -4.82 18.04
CA TYR A 113 -12.60 -5.37 16.82
C TYR A 113 -14.13 -5.47 16.88
N PHE A 114 -14.70 -5.83 18.03
CA PHE A 114 -16.16 -5.97 18.21
C PHE A 114 -16.96 -4.66 18.14
N ILE A 115 -16.28 -3.50 18.22
CA ILE A 115 -16.86 -2.16 18.02
C ILE A 115 -16.18 -1.39 16.89
N ALA A 116 -15.18 -1.97 16.22
CA ALA A 116 -14.46 -1.32 15.15
C ALA A 116 -15.41 -1.10 13.96
N PRO A 117 -15.39 0.11 13.35
CA PRO A 117 -16.23 0.38 12.20
C PRO A 117 -15.71 -0.39 10.98
N LYS A 118 -16.56 -0.57 9.95
CA LYS A 118 -16.18 -1.31 8.73
C LYS A 118 -14.95 -0.70 8.05
N GLU A 119 -14.77 0.60 8.20
CA GLU A 119 -13.65 1.37 7.67
C GLU A 119 -12.30 0.88 8.20
N GLN A 120 -12.24 0.29 9.41
CA GLN A 120 -11.01 -0.28 9.98
C GLN A 120 -10.83 -1.77 9.69
N THR A 121 -11.87 -2.49 9.26
CA THR A 121 -11.85 -3.96 9.14
C THR A 121 -12.01 -4.47 7.70
N HIS A 122 -12.59 -3.68 6.81
CA HIS A 122 -12.69 -4.01 5.38
C HIS A 122 -11.41 -3.59 4.66
N VAL A 123 -10.64 -4.56 4.19
CA VAL A 123 -9.32 -4.32 3.59
C VAL A 123 -9.25 -4.72 2.11
N PRO A 124 -8.43 -4.03 1.29
CA PRO A 124 -8.13 -4.48 -0.06
C PRO A 124 -7.20 -5.69 -0.03
N SER A 125 -7.45 -6.62 -0.96
CA SER A 125 -6.51 -7.70 -1.29
C SER A 125 -6.43 -7.87 -2.80
N ILE A 126 -5.21 -8.03 -3.33
CA ILE A 126 -4.95 -8.20 -4.76
C ILE A 126 -4.05 -9.41 -4.94
N ALA A 127 -4.41 -10.29 -5.87
CA ALA A 127 -3.56 -11.36 -6.35
C ALA A 127 -3.23 -11.14 -7.83
N TRP A 128 -1.95 -11.22 -8.16
CA TRP A 128 -1.46 -11.24 -9.54
C TRP A 128 -0.63 -12.50 -9.74
N PHE A 129 -0.85 -13.18 -10.86
CA PHE A 129 -0.12 -14.37 -11.26
C PHE A 129 0.49 -14.12 -12.63
N ASP A 130 1.73 -14.55 -12.82
CA ASP A 130 2.34 -14.53 -14.14
C ASP A 130 1.70 -15.58 -15.07
N LYS A 131 2.05 -15.52 -16.35
CA LYS A 131 1.50 -16.44 -17.37
C LYS A 131 1.95 -17.89 -17.19
N GLN A 132 3.05 -18.15 -16.50
CA GLN A 132 3.58 -19.50 -16.29
C GLN A 132 2.96 -20.16 -15.05
N PHE A 133 2.55 -19.36 -14.05
CA PHE A 133 1.88 -19.77 -12.83
C PHE A 133 0.40 -20.11 -13.07
N SER A 134 -0.23 -19.44 -14.03
CA SER A 134 -1.65 -19.58 -14.37
C SER A 134 -1.96 -20.69 -15.40
N LYS A 135 -0.99 -21.57 -15.67
CA LYS A 135 -1.14 -22.79 -16.48
C LYS A 135 -1.15 -24.01 -15.57
#